data_AF-A0A4W5LV12-F1
#
_entry.id   AF-A0A4W5LV12-F1
#
_cell.length_a   1.000
_cell.length_b   1.000
_cell.length_c   1.000
_cell.angle_alpha   90.00
_cell.angle_beta   90.00
_cell.angle_gamma   90.00
#
_symmetry.space_group_name_H-M   'P 1'
#
loop_
_entity.id
_entity.type
_entity.pdbx_description
1 polymer ?
#
loop_
_entity_poly.entity_id
_entity_poly.type
_entity_poly.pdbx_seq_one_letter_code
_entity_poly.pdbx_strand_id
1 'polypeptide(L)'
;DNKISLLPISSLSPPSLYAVDPATCPIVPGQEIIIEIAKGRSGLGLSIVGGKDTQLDAIVIHEVYEEGAAARDGRLWAGDQILEVSLSL
;
A
#
# COMPACT_ATOMS: atom_id res chain seq x y z
N ASP A 1 50.23 10.95 -9.51
CA ASP A 1 49.36 9.98 -10.22
C ASP A 1 47.97 9.96 -9.61
N ASN A 2 47.03 10.65 -10.27
CA ASN A 2 45.64 10.73 -9.83
C ASN A 2 44.88 9.48 -10.26
N LYS A 3 44.25 8.77 -9.32
CA LYS A 3 43.21 7.78 -9.60
C LYS A 3 41.90 8.27 -9.00
N ILE A 4 40.93 8.58 -9.85
CA ILE A 4 39.54 8.78 -9.46
C ILE A 4 38.82 7.46 -9.76
N SER A 5 38.31 6.80 -8.72
CA SER A 5 37.47 5.62 -8.86
C SER A 5 36.04 6.08 -9.17
N LEU A 6 35.55 5.77 -10.37
CA LEU A 6 34.15 5.98 -10.73
C LEU A 6 33.36 4.70 -10.43
N LEU A 7 32.28 4.83 -9.67
CA LEU A 7 31.31 3.75 -9.47
C LEU A 7 30.51 3.58 -10.79
N PRO A 8 30.21 2.35 -11.25
CA PRO A 8 29.42 2.15 -12.46
C PRO A 8 27.99 2.67 -12.26
N ILE A 9 27.44 3.32 -13.28
CA ILE A 9 26.08 3.90 -13.31
C ILE A 9 24.99 2.85 -12.97
N SER A 10 25.30 1.55 -13.06
CA SER A 10 24.43 0.46 -12.64
C SER A 10 24.35 0.21 -11.12
N SER A 11 25.17 0.88 -10.29
CA SER A 11 24.95 0.96 -8.84
C SER A 11 24.02 2.10 -8.45
N LEU A 12 23.54 2.88 -9.43
CA LEU A 12 22.25 3.54 -9.27
C LEU A 12 21.22 2.40 -9.35
N SER A 13 20.88 1.84 -8.20
CA SER A 13 19.45 1.56 -8.01
C SER A 13 18.71 2.82 -8.49
N PRO A 14 17.59 2.71 -9.23
CA PRO A 14 16.74 3.89 -9.42
C PRO A 14 16.64 4.53 -8.03
N PRO A 15 17.00 5.81 -7.86
CA PRO A 15 17.21 6.40 -6.54
C PRO A 15 16.00 5.99 -5.75
N SER A 16 16.17 5.05 -4.79
CA SER A 16 15.10 4.23 -4.22
C SER A 16 13.80 4.97 -4.39
N LEU A 17 12.96 4.62 -5.38
CA LEU A 17 11.83 5.44 -5.83
C LEU A 17 10.82 5.44 -4.68
N TYR A 18 11.21 6.26 -3.72
CA TYR A 18 10.80 6.39 -2.35
C TYR A 18 10.76 5.05 -1.62
N ALA A 19 11.65 4.84 -0.65
CA ALA A 19 11.20 4.18 0.57
C ALA A 19 10.16 5.14 1.19
N VAL A 20 8.99 5.25 0.56
CA VAL A 20 7.90 6.05 1.09
C VAL A 20 7.52 5.33 2.36
N ASP A 21 7.49 6.07 3.45
CA ASP A 21 7.01 5.53 4.71
C ASP A 21 5.58 4.99 4.48
N PRO A 22 5.34 3.69 4.62
CA PRO A 22 4.04 3.08 4.34
C PRO A 22 2.94 3.66 5.25
N ALA A 23 3.30 4.24 6.40
CA ALA A 23 2.35 4.93 7.27
C ALA A 23 1.85 6.27 6.69
N THR A 24 2.56 6.87 5.72
CA THR A 24 2.25 8.23 5.23
C THR A 24 2.22 8.38 3.71
N CYS A 25 2.61 7.34 2.97
CA CYS A 25 2.63 7.37 1.51
C CYS A 25 1.21 7.58 0.92
N PRO A 26 1.05 8.44 -0.11
CA PRO A 26 -0.23 8.59 -0.79
C PRO A 26 -0.48 7.40 -1.73
N ILE A 27 -1.75 7.07 -1.95
CA ILE A 27 -2.14 6.09 -2.98
C ILE A 27 -2.14 6.77 -4.35
N VAL A 28 -1.39 6.22 -5.30
CA VAL A 28 -1.24 6.70 -6.68
C VAL A 28 -1.92 5.72 -7.62
N PRO A 29 -2.90 6.16 -8.43
CA PRO A 29 -3.59 5.29 -9.38
C PRO A 29 -2.62 4.59 -10.35
N GLY A 30 -2.81 3.29 -10.54
CA GLY A 30 -1.99 2.47 -11.45
C GLY A 30 -0.63 2.05 -10.89
N GLN A 31 -0.35 2.33 -9.61
CA GLN A 31 0.85 1.85 -8.91
C GLN A 31 0.46 0.90 -7.77
N GLU A 32 1.24 -0.16 -7.62
CA GLU A 32 1.19 -1.01 -6.43
C GLU A 32 1.88 -0.29 -5.28
N ILE A 33 1.17 -0.12 -4.17
CA ILE A 33 1.61 0.65 -3.01
C ILE A 33 1.30 -0.14 -1.75
N ILE A 34 2.28 -0.20 -0.86
CA ILE A 34 2.14 -0.77 0.47
C ILE A 34 1.83 0.37 1.44
N ILE A 35 0.74 0.23 2.19
CA ILE A 35 0.36 1.14 3.26
C ILE A 35 0.31 0.40 4.60
N GLU A 36 0.61 1.11 5.68
CA GLU A 36 0.40 0.64 7.05
C GLU A 36 -0.74 1.42 7.71
N ILE A 37 -1.71 0.69 8.27
CA ILE A 37 -2.83 1.27 9.01
C ILE A 37 -2.83 0.72 10.44
N ALA A 38 -2.80 1.64 11.41
CA ALA A 38 -2.89 1.29 12.82
C ALA A 38 -4.33 0.89 13.20
N LYS A 39 -4.62 -0.41 13.19
CA LYS A 39 -5.95 -1.00 13.48
C LYS A 39 -6.54 -0.61 14.85
N GLY A 40 -5.69 -0.36 15.85
CA GLY A 40 -6.12 -0.18 17.24
C GLY A 40 -7.04 -1.33 17.73
N ARG A 41 -7.96 -1.01 18.65
CA ARG A 41 -8.87 -1.99 19.27
C ARG A 41 -10.11 -2.33 18.43
N SER A 42 -10.54 -1.44 17.54
CA SER A 42 -11.84 -1.53 16.85
C SER A 42 -11.82 -2.28 15.51
N GLY A 43 -10.65 -2.68 15.01
CA GLY A 43 -10.55 -3.32 13.68
C GLY A 43 -10.23 -2.32 12.58
N LEU A 44 -10.09 -2.80 11.34
CA LEU A 44 -9.75 -1.94 10.20
C LEU A 44 -10.95 -1.12 9.72
N GLY A 45 -12.16 -1.68 9.79
CA GLY A 45 -13.39 -0.99 9.36
C GLY A 45 -13.54 -0.93 7.85
N LEU A 46 -13.34 -2.05 7.18
CA LEU A 46 -13.49 -2.21 5.73
C LEU A 46 -14.50 -3.31 5.42
N SER A 47 -15.26 -3.14 4.34
CA SER A 47 -16.03 -4.19 3.68
C SER A 47 -15.40 -4.49 2.33
N ILE A 48 -15.22 -5.77 2.00
CA ILE A 48 -14.62 -6.20 0.73
C ILE A 48 -15.60 -7.08 -0.05
N VAL A 49 -15.44 -7.07 -1.37
CA VAL A 49 -16.12 -7.98 -2.31
C VAL A 49 -15.08 -8.65 -3.21
N GLY A 50 -15.49 -9.75 -3.83
CA GLY A 50 -14.67 -10.48 -4.78
C GLY A 50 -13.86 -11.61 -4.16
N GLY A 51 -12.77 -11.99 -4.82
CA GLY A 51 -11.92 -13.12 -4.48
C GLY A 51 -12.05 -14.28 -5.46
N LYS A 52 -11.15 -15.26 -5.33
CA LYS A 52 -10.96 -16.35 -6.29
C LYS A 52 -12.22 -17.17 -6.59
N ASP A 53 -13.12 -17.28 -5.63
CA ASP A 53 -14.36 -18.05 -5.75
C ASP A 53 -15.55 -17.22 -6.28
N THR A 54 -15.30 -15.98 -6.71
CA THR A 54 -16.30 -15.08 -7.26
C THR A 54 -16.03 -14.82 -8.75
N GLN A 55 -16.99 -14.24 -9.46
CA GLN A 55 -16.77 -13.78 -10.84
C GLN A 55 -15.73 -12.66 -10.93
N LEU A 56 -15.43 -12.01 -9.80
CA LEU A 56 -14.44 -10.96 -9.67
C LEU A 56 -13.14 -11.58 -9.14
N ASP A 57 -12.19 -11.86 -10.03
CA ASP A 57 -10.85 -12.40 -9.71
C ASP A 57 -9.93 -11.34 -9.08
N ALA A 58 -10.49 -10.56 -8.16
CA ALA A 58 -9.85 -9.46 -7.44
C ALA A 58 -10.57 -9.25 -6.11
N ILE A 59 -9.85 -8.76 -5.11
CA ILE A 59 -10.44 -8.29 -3.85
C ILE A 59 -10.57 -6.77 -3.93
N VAL A 60 -11.79 -6.25 -3.79
CA VAL A 60 -12.08 -4.81 -3.93
C VAL A 60 -12.78 -4.30 -2.69
N ILE A 61 -12.41 -3.09 -2.24
CA ILE A 61 -13.09 -2.41 -1.14
C ILE A 61 -14.48 -1.99 -1.60
N HIS A 62 -15.51 -2.54 -0.98
CA HIS A 62 -16.89 -2.13 -1.21
C HIS A 62 -17.23 -0.87 -0.43
N GLU A 63 -16.80 -0.80 0.83
CA GLU A 63 -17.13 0.29 1.74
C GLU A 63 -16.04 0.50 2.79
N VAL A 64 -15.85 1.76 3.17
CA VAL A 64 -14.96 2.18 4.26
C VAL A 64 -15.84 2.80 5.35
N TYR A 65 -15.91 2.15 6.51
CA TYR A 65 -16.77 2.59 7.60
C TYR A 65 -16.14 3.79 8.33
N GLU A 66 -16.91 4.87 8.49
CA GLU A 66 -16.45 6.17 9.04
C GLU A 66 -15.72 6.07 10.39
N GLU A 67 -16.10 5.10 11.23
CA GLU A 67 -15.50 4.87 12.56
C GLU A 67 -14.32 3.87 12.56
N GLY A 68 -13.94 3.37 11.38
CA GLY A 68 -12.86 2.40 11.17
C GLY A 68 -11.46 3.00 11.25
N ALA A 69 -10.44 2.17 11.46
CA ALA A 69 -9.05 2.62 11.36
C ALA A 69 -8.70 3.09 9.93
N ALA A 70 -9.25 2.44 8.90
CA ALA A 70 -9.05 2.82 7.51
C ALA A 70 -9.67 4.18 7.16
N ALA A 71 -10.86 4.50 7.69
CA ALA A 71 -11.47 5.83 7.52
C ALA A 71 -10.65 6.93 8.21
N ARG A 72 -10.12 6.64 9.41
CA ARG A 72 -9.25 7.58 10.14
C ARG A 72 -7.92 7.83 9.43
N ASP A 73 -7.38 6.81 8.77
CA ASP A 73 -6.20 6.95 7.91
C ASP A 73 -6.52 7.75 6.63
N GLY A 74 -7.71 7.52 6.06
CA GLY A 74 -8.31 8.36 5.01
C GLY A 74 -7.76 8.13 3.60
N ARG A 75 -6.76 7.26 3.43
CA ARG A 75 -6.15 6.98 2.13
C ARG A 75 -6.94 5.96 1.30
N LEU A 76 -7.55 4.95 1.92
CA LEU A 76 -8.31 3.89 1.24
C LEU A 76 -9.75 4.31 0.96
N TRP A 77 -10.22 4.12 -0.28
CA TRP A 77 -11.59 4.43 -0.72
C TRP A 77 -12.30 3.20 -1.33
N ALA A 78 -13.63 3.29 -1.47
CA ALA A 78 -14.42 2.29 -2.18
C ALA A 78 -13.98 2.19 -3.65
N GLY A 79 -13.76 0.97 -4.14
CA GLY A 79 -13.24 0.68 -5.47
C GLY A 79 -11.74 0.37 -5.50
N ASP A 80 -10.99 0.64 -4.43
CA ASP A 80 -9.58 0.25 -4.36
C ASP A 80 -9.42 -1.27 -4.32
N GLN A 81 -8.40 -1.77 -5.03
CA GLN A 81 -8.09 -3.19 -5.09
C GLN A 81 -7.02 -3.55 -4.04
N ILE A 82 -7.29 -4.60 -3.28
CA ILE A 82 -6.35 -5.17 -2.31
C ILE A 82 -5.66 -6.36 -2.97
N LEU A 83 -4.32 -6.32 -3.03
CA LEU A 83 -3.51 -7.41 -3.56
C LEU A 83 -3.09 -8.38 -2.46
N GLU A 84 -2.66 -7.84 -1.32
CA GLU A 84 -2.19 -8.61 -0.18
C GLU A 84 -2.59 -7.92 1.14
N VAL A 85 -2.79 -8.71 2.19
CA VAL A 85 -2.91 -8.22 3.56
C VAL A 85 -1.92 -8.98 4.43
N SER A 86 -1.05 -8.22 5.10
CA SER A 86 -0.09 -8.74 6.07
C SER A 86 -0.42 -8.25 7.48
N LEU A 87 -0.30 -9.14 8.47
CA LEU A 87 -0.46 -8.81 9.89
C LEU A 87 0.92 -8.78 10.55
N SER A 88 1.33 -7.63 11.06
CA SER A 88 2.51 -7.53 11.91
C SER A 88 2.18 -8.07 13.31
N LEU A 89 2.91 -9.10 13.74
CA LEU A 89 2.78 -9.74 15.06
C LEU A 89 3.48 -8.96 16.17
#